data_AF-A0AAJ0GNM7-F1
#
_entry.id   AF-A0AAJ0GNM7-F1
#
_cell.length_a   1.000
_cell.length_b   1.000
_cell.length_c   1.000
_cell.angle_alpha   90.00
_cell.angle_beta   90.00
_cell.angle_gamma   90.00
#
_symmetry.space_group_name_H-M   'P 1'
#
loop_
_entity.id
_entity.type
_entity.pdbx_description
1 polymer ?
#
loop_
_entity_poly.entity_id
_entity_poly.type
_entity_poly.pdbx_seq_one_letter_code
_entity_poly.pdbx_strand_id
1 'polypeptide(L)'
;MLGLVEGMIEEAPPEKGPRRFGNVSFRRWYGILGERVDKLLREYLPARMWEEWGQGVKEKEEDLKEEVKAYFMGAFGSAQRLDYGTGHELSFLAFLGCLWKLGAFTPVRGEGGATEGDGDGDGEVERSVVLGVFEPYLKVIRRLILTYNLEPAGSHGVWGLDDHSFLPYIFGSAQLTRPITETEPMPLEGSAPDAPRPSTVVKAASVDLYRESNMYFSAIGFINDVKTGPFWEHSPILFDVSGIKDGWGKINKGMIKMFNAEVLSKFPVVQHFPFGSLFSWDADPEATTPAGSVHLVAHGNSTAASGAPAAGSGPRTGTAAPWAQATQMPGVAAGVPSGPGIPYSRAPWAGTGSSGPTMPRGGVPDTGPAPPTVFPRGKPGTASNQFAVTKAPWAKD
;
A
#
# COMPACT_ATOMS: atom_id res chain seq x y z
N MET A 1 -13.43 14.71 -10.47
CA MET A 1 -12.32 15.20 -9.62
C MET A 1 -10.94 14.73 -10.08
N LEU A 2 -10.56 13.44 -9.96
CA LEU A 2 -9.17 12.98 -10.24
C LEU A 2 -8.68 13.27 -11.67
N GLY A 3 -9.54 13.19 -12.69
CA GLY A 3 -9.16 13.56 -14.07
C GLY A 3 -8.77 15.03 -14.22
N LEU A 4 -9.34 15.94 -13.41
CA LEU A 4 -8.92 17.34 -13.38
C LEU A 4 -7.55 17.50 -12.71
N VAL A 5 -7.32 16.75 -11.63
CA VAL A 5 -6.02 16.72 -10.92
C VAL A 5 -4.91 16.21 -11.85
N GLU A 6 -5.20 15.16 -12.63
CA GLU A 6 -4.29 14.66 -13.65
C GLU A 6 -4.04 15.72 -14.74
N GLY A 7 -5.09 16.39 -15.22
CA GLY A 7 -4.99 17.43 -16.25
C GLY A 7 -4.10 18.62 -15.88
N MET A 8 -3.94 18.91 -14.58
CA MET A 8 -3.03 19.97 -14.10
C MET A 8 -1.57 19.70 -14.44
N ILE A 9 -1.19 18.46 -14.78
CA ILE A 9 0.16 18.11 -15.23
C ILE A 9 0.54 18.90 -16.49
N GLU A 10 -0.42 19.12 -17.40
CA GLU A 10 -0.21 19.90 -18.62
C GLU A 10 0.07 21.38 -18.34
N GLU A 11 -0.43 21.90 -17.20
CA GLU A 11 -0.25 23.29 -16.78
C GLU A 11 1.08 23.53 -16.05
N ALA A 12 1.81 22.46 -15.74
CA ALA A 12 3.09 22.47 -15.06
C ALA A 12 4.12 21.57 -15.77
N PRO A 13 4.44 21.82 -17.05
CA PRO A 13 5.32 20.94 -17.82
C PRO A 13 6.70 20.77 -17.14
N PRO A 14 7.31 19.57 -17.23
CA PRO A 14 8.60 19.32 -16.62
C PRO A 14 9.67 20.20 -17.27
N GLU A 15 10.49 20.84 -16.44
CA GLU A 15 11.63 21.59 -16.95
C GLU A 15 12.65 20.66 -17.63
N LYS A 16 13.23 21.12 -18.74
CA LYS A 16 14.18 20.35 -19.56
C LYS A 16 15.58 20.30 -18.96
N GLY A 17 16.35 19.27 -19.31
CA GLY A 17 17.78 19.11 -18.98
C GLY A 17 18.07 17.89 -18.09
N PRO A 18 19.35 17.45 -18.02
CA PRO A 18 19.75 16.32 -17.19
C PRO A 18 19.59 16.67 -15.70
N ARG A 19 18.95 15.78 -14.95
CA ARG A 19 18.70 15.96 -13.51
C ARG A 19 19.01 14.67 -12.77
N ARG A 20 19.56 14.82 -11.56
CA ARG A 20 19.86 13.71 -10.65
C ARG A 20 18.75 13.47 -9.61
N PHE A 21 17.88 14.46 -9.43
CA PHE A 21 16.81 14.50 -8.41
C PHE A 21 15.47 14.82 -9.08
N GLY A 22 14.40 14.83 -8.29
CA GLY A 22 13.06 15.21 -8.74
C GLY A 22 12.97 16.54 -9.49
N ASN A 23 12.01 16.64 -10.39
CA ASN A 23 11.75 17.83 -11.20
C ASN A 23 11.01 18.89 -10.38
N VAL A 24 11.61 20.08 -10.26
CA VAL A 24 11.03 21.20 -9.49
C VAL A 24 9.68 21.68 -10.03
N SER A 25 9.31 21.38 -11.29
CA SER A 25 7.97 21.63 -11.81
C SER A 25 6.88 20.96 -10.98
N PHE A 26 7.19 19.90 -10.23
CA PHE A 26 6.25 19.31 -9.28
C PHE A 26 5.77 20.31 -8.22
N ARG A 27 6.62 21.25 -7.78
CA ARG A 27 6.21 22.32 -6.85
C ARG A 27 5.15 23.22 -7.45
N ARG A 28 5.29 23.53 -8.74
CA ARG A 28 4.31 24.30 -9.50
C ARG A 28 3.00 23.52 -9.61
N TRP A 29 3.06 22.25 -9.99
CA TRP A 29 1.87 21.38 -10.05
C TRP A 29 1.15 21.31 -8.69
N TYR A 30 1.90 21.09 -7.61
CA TYR A 30 1.36 21.02 -6.25
C TYR A 30 0.75 22.37 -5.81
N GLY A 31 1.35 23.49 -6.20
CA GLY A 31 0.80 24.83 -6.01
C GLY A 31 -0.54 25.02 -6.71
N ILE A 32 -0.65 24.61 -7.99
CA ILE A 32 -1.91 24.67 -8.75
C ILE A 32 -3.00 23.82 -8.07
N LEU A 33 -2.65 22.63 -7.59
CA LEU A 33 -3.57 21.80 -6.81
C LEU A 33 -4.03 22.54 -5.54
N GLY A 34 -3.10 23.13 -4.79
CA GLY A 34 -3.39 23.89 -3.58
C GLY A 34 -4.31 25.10 -3.79
N GLU A 35 -4.18 25.79 -4.91
CA GLU A 35 -5.07 26.91 -5.27
C GLU A 35 -6.49 26.47 -5.64
N ARG A 36 -6.65 25.22 -6.12
CA ARG A 36 -7.91 24.72 -6.68
C ARG A 36 -8.62 23.72 -5.79
N VAL A 37 -7.96 23.19 -4.77
CA VAL A 37 -8.49 22.11 -3.93
C VAL A 37 -9.82 22.48 -3.27
N ASP A 38 -9.97 23.70 -2.75
CA ASP A 38 -11.22 24.12 -2.11
C ASP A 38 -12.41 24.11 -3.09
N LYS A 39 -12.16 24.55 -4.34
CA LYS A 39 -13.17 24.48 -5.40
C LYS A 39 -13.46 23.04 -5.80
N LEU A 40 -12.44 22.20 -5.94
CA LEU A 40 -12.59 20.79 -6.32
C LEU A 40 -13.42 20.02 -5.28
N LEU A 41 -13.08 20.16 -4.00
CA LEU A 41 -13.80 19.49 -2.92
C LEU A 41 -15.26 19.94 -2.88
N ARG A 42 -15.52 21.26 -3.00
CA ARG A 42 -16.89 21.78 -3.03
C ARG A 42 -17.71 21.33 -4.25
N GLU A 43 -17.09 21.20 -5.42
CA GLU A 43 -17.79 20.88 -6.68
C GLU A 43 -18.07 19.39 -6.83
N TYR A 44 -17.18 18.52 -6.33
CA TYR A 44 -17.26 17.07 -6.58
C TYR A 44 -17.63 16.23 -5.36
N LEU A 45 -17.65 16.79 -4.16
CA LEU A 45 -18.11 16.08 -2.97
C LEU A 45 -19.58 16.41 -2.66
N PRO A 46 -20.41 15.43 -2.24
CA PRO A 46 -21.83 15.66 -1.97
C PRO A 46 -22.05 16.68 -0.84
N ALA A 47 -22.86 17.71 -1.06
CA ALA A 47 -23.11 18.75 -0.05
C ALA A 47 -23.64 18.18 1.29
N ARG A 48 -24.50 17.16 1.22
CA ARG A 48 -25.09 16.47 2.38
C ARG A 48 -24.04 15.91 3.37
N MET A 49 -22.85 15.56 2.90
CA MET A 49 -21.80 15.01 3.76
C MET A 49 -21.29 16.04 4.79
N TRP A 50 -21.53 17.33 4.53
CA TRP A 50 -21.16 18.44 5.39
C TRP A 50 -22.27 18.82 6.36
N GLU A 51 -23.53 18.53 6.01
CA GLU A 51 -24.74 18.87 6.77
C GLU A 51 -25.09 17.76 7.78
N GLU A 52 -24.98 16.50 7.36
CA GLU A 52 -25.20 15.33 8.19
C GLU A 52 -23.85 14.89 8.77
N TRP A 53 -23.48 15.36 9.96
CA TRP A 53 -22.35 14.79 10.69
C TRP A 53 -22.71 13.39 11.20
N GLY A 54 -22.62 12.43 10.28
CA GLY A 54 -22.86 11.01 10.53
C GLY A 54 -21.99 10.51 11.70
N GLN A 55 -22.62 9.69 12.55
CA GLN A 55 -21.96 8.91 13.61
C GLN A 55 -21.38 9.69 14.81
N GLY A 56 -21.92 10.86 15.15
CA GLY A 56 -21.63 11.49 16.45
C GLY A 56 -20.38 12.38 16.50
N VAL A 57 -19.88 12.80 15.34
CA VAL A 57 -18.81 13.81 15.22
C VAL A 57 -19.35 15.19 15.62
N LYS A 58 -18.70 15.86 16.57
CA LYS A 58 -19.11 17.18 17.10
C LYS A 58 -18.05 18.24 16.79
N GLU A 59 -17.82 18.52 15.51
CA GLU A 59 -16.89 19.58 15.08
C GLU A 59 -17.56 20.56 14.14
N LYS A 60 -16.96 21.74 13.96
CA LYS A 60 -17.46 22.71 12.99
C LYS A 60 -17.20 22.21 11.57
N GLU A 61 -18.12 22.52 10.67
CA GLU A 61 -18.03 22.16 9.25
C GLU A 61 -16.69 22.59 8.61
N GLU A 62 -16.20 23.78 8.94
CA GLU A 62 -14.93 24.29 8.42
C GLU A 62 -13.74 23.46 8.90
N ASP A 63 -13.72 23.03 10.17
CA ASP A 63 -12.66 22.19 10.71
C ASP A 63 -12.63 20.82 10.02
N LEU A 64 -13.80 20.26 9.69
CA LEU A 64 -13.92 19.01 8.91
C LEU A 64 -13.43 19.18 7.47
N LYS A 65 -13.75 20.30 6.81
CA LYS A 65 -13.26 20.60 5.47
C LYS A 65 -11.74 20.73 5.47
N GLU A 66 -11.17 21.40 6.46
CA GLU A 66 -9.72 21.52 6.63
C GLU A 66 -9.05 20.16 6.85
N GLU A 67 -9.63 19.29 7.68
CA GLU A 67 -9.14 17.92 7.90
C GLU A 67 -9.20 17.08 6.61
N VAL A 68 -10.34 17.06 5.91
CA VAL A 68 -10.50 16.36 4.62
C VAL A 68 -9.50 16.88 3.58
N LYS A 69 -9.33 18.20 3.50
CA LYS A 69 -8.37 18.86 2.62
C LYS A 69 -6.93 18.47 2.95
N ALA A 70 -6.58 18.35 4.23
CA ALA A 70 -5.24 17.96 4.66
C ALA A 70 -4.87 16.57 4.14
N TYR A 71 -5.77 15.59 4.25
CA TYR A 71 -5.55 14.24 3.70
C TYR A 71 -5.47 14.24 2.17
N PHE A 72 -6.36 14.99 1.50
CA PHE A 72 -6.32 15.07 0.05
C PHE A 72 -5.03 15.72 -0.47
N MET A 73 -4.57 16.81 0.14
CA MET A 73 -3.31 17.46 -0.24
C MET A 73 -2.11 16.58 0.08
N GLY A 74 -2.13 15.87 1.21
CA GLY A 74 -1.09 14.92 1.62
C GLY A 74 -0.96 13.69 0.70
N ALA A 75 -1.96 13.42 -0.14
CA ALA A 75 -2.03 12.21 -0.97
C ALA A 75 -1.08 12.17 -2.17
N PHE A 76 -0.47 13.28 -2.58
CA PHE A 76 0.19 13.38 -3.89
C PHE A 76 1.72 13.46 -3.85
N GLY A 77 2.33 13.37 -2.67
CA GLY A 77 3.79 13.50 -2.49
C GLY A 77 4.20 14.76 -1.74
N SER A 78 5.50 14.96 -1.54
CA SER A 78 6.06 16.16 -0.91
C SER A 78 6.62 17.12 -1.93
N ALA A 79 6.01 18.30 -2.09
CA ALA A 79 6.54 19.35 -2.95
C ALA A 79 7.93 19.84 -2.50
N GLN A 80 8.22 19.79 -1.20
CA GLN A 80 9.52 20.20 -0.67
C GLN A 80 10.61 19.22 -1.05
N ARG A 81 10.37 17.92 -0.81
CA ARG A 81 11.35 16.84 -1.00
C ARG A 81 11.36 16.26 -2.41
N LEU A 82 10.32 16.54 -3.21
CA LEU A 82 10.11 15.98 -4.55
C LEU A 82 10.05 14.45 -4.53
N ASP A 83 9.40 13.91 -3.49
CA ASP A 83 9.26 12.48 -3.25
C ASP A 83 7.79 12.05 -3.14
N TYR A 84 7.56 10.75 -3.33
CA TYR A 84 6.28 10.08 -3.09
C TYR A 84 6.53 8.70 -2.48
N GLY A 85 5.62 8.23 -1.62
CA GLY A 85 5.74 6.91 -1.00
C GLY A 85 4.48 6.51 -0.23
N THR A 86 4.60 5.43 0.54
CA THR A 86 3.47 4.77 1.21
C THR A 86 2.75 5.65 2.24
N GLY A 87 3.40 6.64 2.84
CA GLY A 87 2.75 7.62 3.71
C GLY A 87 1.78 8.55 2.96
N HIS A 88 2.12 8.92 1.73
CA HIS A 88 1.23 9.70 0.85
C HIS A 88 0.07 8.83 0.35
N GLU A 89 0.35 7.59 -0.03
CA GLU A 89 -0.67 6.60 -0.39
C GLU A 89 -1.67 6.38 0.76
N LEU A 90 -1.18 6.27 2.00
CA LEU A 90 -1.98 6.20 3.21
C LEU A 90 -2.83 7.45 3.43
N SER A 91 -2.33 8.63 3.09
CA SER A 91 -3.08 9.89 3.16
C SER A 91 -4.28 9.88 2.21
N PHE A 92 -4.15 9.29 1.01
CA PHE A 92 -5.29 9.11 0.11
C PHE A 92 -6.31 8.10 0.65
N LEU A 93 -5.85 7.00 1.26
CA LEU A 93 -6.73 6.05 1.92
C LEU A 93 -7.50 6.71 3.07
N ALA A 94 -6.83 7.56 3.86
CA ALA A 94 -7.46 8.34 4.92
C ALA A 94 -8.47 9.34 4.36
N PHE A 95 -8.17 10.02 3.25
CA PHE A 95 -9.14 10.88 2.55
C PHE A 95 -10.42 10.10 2.19
N LEU A 96 -10.31 8.89 1.60
CA LEU A 96 -11.47 8.04 1.33
C LEU A 96 -12.19 7.61 2.61
N GLY A 97 -11.45 7.34 3.69
CA GLY A 97 -12.02 7.03 5.01
C GLY A 97 -12.78 8.20 5.62
N CYS A 98 -12.33 9.44 5.43
CA CYS A 98 -13.10 10.64 5.81
C CYS A 98 -14.41 10.70 5.03
N LEU A 99 -14.38 10.50 3.71
CA LEU A 99 -15.58 10.47 2.87
C LEU A 99 -16.55 9.37 3.33
N TRP A 100 -16.03 8.21 3.72
CA TRP A 100 -16.82 7.12 4.26
C TRP A 100 -17.50 7.49 5.59
N LYS A 101 -16.73 8.01 6.56
CA LYS A 101 -17.25 8.44 7.87
C LYS A 101 -18.31 9.53 7.75
N LEU A 102 -18.15 10.43 6.78
CA LEU A 102 -19.10 11.51 6.47
C LEU A 102 -20.27 11.06 5.58
N GLY A 103 -20.42 9.77 5.27
CA GLY A 103 -21.56 9.25 4.52
C GLY A 103 -21.59 9.63 3.04
N ALA A 104 -20.45 10.02 2.45
CA ALA A 104 -20.39 10.45 1.05
C ALA A 104 -20.80 9.33 0.07
N PHE A 105 -20.61 8.06 0.45
CA PHE A 105 -20.92 6.89 -0.37
C PHE A 105 -22.30 6.27 -0.11
N THR A 106 -23.09 6.80 0.84
CA THR A 106 -24.43 6.27 1.15
C THR A 106 -25.42 6.62 0.03
N PRO A 107 -26.23 5.70 -0.51
CA PRO A 107 -27.19 6.01 -1.58
C PRO A 107 -28.17 7.14 -1.18
N VAL A 108 -28.62 7.95 -2.14
CA VAL A 108 -29.69 8.93 -1.90
C VAL A 108 -31.01 8.16 -1.81
N ARG A 109 -31.64 8.18 -0.64
CA ARG A 109 -32.97 7.60 -0.43
C ARG A 109 -34.00 8.36 -1.28
N GLY A 110 -34.37 7.82 -2.45
CA GLY A 110 -35.47 8.34 -3.27
C GLY A 110 -35.20 8.54 -4.76
N GLU A 111 -33.96 8.56 -5.24
CA GLU A 111 -33.66 8.62 -6.67
C GLU A 111 -33.34 7.23 -7.21
N GLY A 112 -34.40 6.45 -7.44
CA GLY A 112 -34.32 5.14 -8.07
C GLY A 112 -34.73 4.01 -7.15
N GLY A 113 -36.02 3.94 -6.79
CA GLY A 113 -36.75 2.69 -6.51
C GLY A 113 -36.13 1.66 -5.56
N ALA A 114 -35.15 2.00 -4.73
CA ALA A 114 -34.58 1.09 -3.76
C ALA A 114 -35.56 0.98 -2.60
N THR A 115 -36.40 -0.05 -2.66
CA THR A 115 -37.23 -0.51 -1.56
C THR A 115 -36.32 -0.96 -0.43
N GLU A 116 -36.66 -0.62 0.83
CA GLU A 116 -36.03 -1.23 2.01
C GLU A 116 -36.15 -2.76 1.88
N GLY A 117 -35.05 -3.43 1.52
CA GLY A 117 -35.02 -4.88 1.24
C GLY A 117 -34.35 -5.28 -0.08
N ASP A 118 -34.17 -4.36 -1.03
CA ASP A 118 -33.39 -4.61 -2.25
C ASP A 118 -31.94 -4.18 -1.99
N GLY A 119 -31.16 -5.12 -1.46
CA GLY A 119 -29.83 -4.88 -0.92
C GLY A 119 -28.88 -4.17 -1.87
N ASP A 120 -28.17 -3.17 -1.35
CA ASP A 120 -26.82 -2.88 -1.81
C ASP A 120 -26.09 -4.24 -1.85
N GLY A 121 -25.73 -4.71 -3.04
CA GLY A 121 -25.09 -6.01 -3.18
C GLY A 121 -23.85 -6.06 -2.29
N ASP A 122 -23.69 -7.14 -1.53
CA ASP A 122 -22.58 -7.32 -0.58
C ASP A 122 -21.25 -6.82 -1.15
N GLY A 123 -20.72 -5.73 -0.57
CA GLY A 123 -19.45 -5.10 -0.94
C GLY A 123 -19.42 -4.25 -2.22
N GLU A 124 -20.55 -3.92 -2.87
CA GLU A 124 -20.56 -3.22 -4.17
C GLU A 124 -20.02 -1.79 -4.10
N VAL A 125 -20.37 -1.07 -3.04
CA VAL A 125 -19.89 0.30 -2.80
C VAL A 125 -18.39 0.29 -2.58
N GLU A 126 -17.87 -0.61 -1.74
CA GLU A 126 -16.46 -0.79 -1.44
C GLU A 126 -15.66 -1.12 -2.70
N ARG A 127 -16.17 -2.03 -3.53
CA ARG A 127 -15.57 -2.34 -4.84
C ARG A 127 -15.55 -1.12 -5.74
N SER A 128 -16.62 -0.33 -5.76
CA SER A 128 -16.71 0.89 -6.57
C SER A 128 -15.74 1.99 -6.08
N VAL A 129 -15.53 2.11 -4.77
CA VAL A 129 -14.51 3.03 -4.21
C VAL A 129 -13.11 2.59 -4.64
N VAL A 130 -12.79 1.30 -4.51
CA VAL A 130 -11.45 0.80 -4.84
C VAL A 130 -11.18 0.84 -6.35
N LEU A 131 -12.05 0.28 -7.18
CA LEU A 131 -11.88 0.20 -8.63
C LEU A 131 -12.18 1.53 -9.35
N GLY A 132 -13.15 2.29 -8.84
CA GLY A 132 -13.62 3.54 -9.45
C GLY A 132 -12.91 4.80 -8.95
N VAL A 133 -12.25 4.76 -7.79
CA VAL A 133 -11.56 5.94 -7.21
C VAL A 133 -10.09 5.66 -6.92
N PHE A 134 -9.78 4.59 -6.18
CA PHE A 134 -8.39 4.30 -5.79
C PHE A 134 -7.53 3.89 -7.00
N GLU A 135 -8.03 3.05 -7.90
CA GLU A 135 -7.27 2.67 -9.11
C GLU A 135 -6.98 3.88 -10.03
N PRO A 136 -7.94 4.77 -10.35
CA PRO A 136 -7.63 6.03 -11.04
C PRO A 136 -6.61 6.90 -10.31
N TYR A 137 -6.65 6.97 -8.97
CA TYR A 137 -5.64 7.71 -8.20
C TYR A 137 -4.22 7.16 -8.46
N LEU A 138 -4.04 5.84 -8.45
CA LEU A 138 -2.74 5.23 -8.76
C LEU A 138 -2.24 5.58 -10.17
N LYS A 139 -3.15 5.73 -11.15
CA LYS A 139 -2.79 6.18 -12.51
C LYS A 139 -2.26 7.61 -12.49
N VAL A 140 -2.90 8.52 -11.74
CA VAL A 140 -2.41 9.89 -11.53
C VAL A 140 -1.03 9.86 -10.89
N ILE A 141 -0.83 9.09 -9.81
CA ILE A 141 0.45 8.99 -9.11
C ILE A 141 1.56 8.49 -10.02
N ARG A 142 1.35 7.40 -10.78
CA ARG A 142 2.35 6.89 -11.73
C ARG A 142 2.72 7.95 -12.77
N ARG A 143 1.74 8.71 -13.25
CA ARG A 143 2.00 9.81 -14.18
C ARG A 143 2.81 10.93 -13.54
N LEU A 144 2.55 11.28 -12.28
CA LEU A 144 3.36 12.25 -11.52
C LEU A 144 4.79 11.76 -11.30
N ILE A 145 4.97 10.52 -10.87
CA ILE A 145 6.29 9.89 -10.68
C ILE A 145 7.10 9.95 -11.97
N LEU A 146 6.53 9.51 -13.10
CA LEU A 146 7.22 9.51 -14.39
C LEU A 146 7.48 10.92 -14.93
N THR A 147 6.50 11.83 -14.83
CA THR A 147 6.62 13.18 -15.40
C THR A 147 7.62 14.03 -14.63
N TYR A 148 7.61 13.92 -13.30
CA TYR A 148 8.46 14.73 -12.44
C TYR A 148 9.63 13.98 -11.83
N ASN A 149 9.85 12.71 -12.20
CA ASN A 149 10.93 11.88 -11.66
C ASN A 149 10.97 11.91 -10.11
N LEU A 150 9.80 11.71 -9.48
CA LEU A 150 9.68 11.78 -8.02
C LEU A 150 10.51 10.68 -7.37
N GLU A 151 11.19 11.04 -6.28
CA GLU A 151 12.02 10.10 -5.53
C GLU A 151 11.16 9.19 -4.63
N PRO A 152 11.60 7.96 -4.36
CA PRO A 152 10.96 7.09 -3.37
C PRO A 152 11.07 7.68 -1.95
N ALA A 153 9.94 8.04 -1.33
CA ALA A 153 9.93 8.57 0.03
C ALA A 153 10.15 7.47 1.07
N GLY A 154 11.09 7.69 1.99
CA GLY A 154 11.37 6.74 3.06
C GLY A 154 11.92 5.39 2.57
N SER A 155 12.67 5.40 1.47
CA SER A 155 13.14 4.18 0.80
C SER A 155 13.82 3.20 1.77
N HIS A 156 13.32 1.96 1.82
CA HIS A 156 14.03 0.83 2.42
C HIS A 156 15.07 0.23 1.47
N GLY A 157 15.33 0.90 0.34
CA GLY A 157 16.08 0.36 -0.79
C GLY A 157 15.43 -0.92 -1.31
N VAL A 158 16.26 -1.90 -1.64
CA VAL A 158 15.85 -3.22 -2.15
C VAL A 158 15.08 -4.07 -1.11
N TRP A 159 15.05 -3.63 0.15
CA TRP A 159 14.33 -4.29 1.25
C TRP A 159 12.91 -3.75 1.47
N GLY A 160 12.44 -2.82 0.62
CA GLY A 160 11.04 -2.44 0.56
C GLY A 160 10.23 -3.43 -0.30
N LEU A 161 8.90 -3.46 -0.11
CA LEU A 161 8.02 -4.18 -1.02
C LEU A 161 8.10 -3.59 -2.44
N ASP A 162 8.04 -2.26 -2.52
CA ASP A 162 8.04 -1.42 -3.71
C ASP A 162 8.61 -0.05 -3.31
N ASP A 163 9.05 0.74 -4.28
CA ASP A 163 9.60 2.06 -4.04
C ASP A 163 8.55 3.09 -3.58
N HIS A 164 7.32 2.98 -4.08
CA HIS A 164 6.30 4.01 -3.97
C HIS A 164 5.00 3.53 -3.32
N SER A 165 4.59 2.29 -3.55
CA SER A 165 3.21 1.83 -3.31
C SER A 165 3.12 0.54 -2.48
N PHE A 166 2.05 0.39 -1.71
CA PHE A 166 1.76 -0.83 -0.96
C PHE A 166 0.33 -1.33 -1.21
N LEU A 167 -0.65 -0.44 -1.14
CA LEU A 167 -2.08 -0.76 -1.26
C LEU A 167 -2.47 -1.47 -2.58
N PRO A 168 -1.86 -1.22 -3.76
CA PRO A 168 -2.16 -1.98 -4.98
C PRO A 168 -1.94 -3.49 -4.82
N TYR A 169 -0.97 -3.88 -3.99
CA TYR A 169 -0.68 -5.29 -3.71
C TYR A 169 -1.73 -5.91 -2.78
N ILE A 170 -2.31 -5.14 -1.85
CA ILE A 170 -3.44 -5.60 -1.03
C ILE A 170 -4.69 -5.75 -1.90
N PHE A 171 -5.12 -4.69 -2.58
CA PHE A 171 -6.34 -4.74 -3.41
C PHE A 171 -6.20 -5.72 -4.57
N GLY A 172 -5.04 -5.74 -5.23
CA GLY A 172 -4.79 -6.63 -6.35
C GLY A 172 -4.71 -8.10 -5.97
N SER A 173 -4.17 -8.43 -4.80
CA SER A 173 -4.23 -9.82 -4.31
C SER A 173 -5.65 -10.20 -3.92
N ALA A 174 -6.43 -9.30 -3.32
CA ALA A 174 -7.84 -9.53 -3.00
C ALA A 174 -8.70 -9.80 -4.25
N GLN A 175 -8.44 -9.10 -5.37
CA GLN A 175 -9.08 -9.36 -6.67
C GLN A 175 -8.89 -10.79 -7.18
N LEU A 176 -7.87 -11.51 -6.69
CA LEU A 176 -7.53 -12.88 -7.10
C LEU A 176 -7.90 -13.93 -6.04
N THR A 177 -8.55 -13.49 -4.96
CA THR A 177 -9.17 -14.36 -3.96
C THR A 177 -10.64 -14.64 -4.28
N ARG A 178 -11.22 -15.65 -3.63
CA ARG A 178 -12.67 -15.84 -3.70
C ARG A 178 -13.38 -14.62 -3.09
N PRO A 179 -14.54 -14.21 -3.63
CA PRO A 179 -15.42 -13.25 -2.94
C PRO A 179 -15.79 -13.75 -1.54
N ILE A 180 -15.99 -12.81 -0.63
CA ILE A 180 -16.51 -13.03 0.72
C ILE A 180 -17.77 -12.23 0.92
N THR A 181 -18.58 -12.64 1.89
CA THR A 181 -19.70 -11.84 2.40
C THR A 181 -19.29 -11.07 3.65
N GLU A 182 -20.08 -10.08 4.08
CA GLU A 182 -19.81 -9.29 5.30
C GLU A 182 -19.56 -10.15 6.56
N THR A 183 -20.24 -11.30 6.65
CA THR A 183 -20.16 -12.23 7.77
C THR A 183 -19.02 -13.24 7.66
N GLU A 184 -18.34 -13.31 6.51
CA GLU A 184 -17.27 -14.25 6.26
C GLU A 184 -15.89 -13.65 6.55
N PRO A 185 -14.98 -14.40 7.19
CA PRO A 185 -13.61 -13.94 7.37
C PRO A 185 -12.86 -13.95 6.02
N MET A 186 -11.85 -13.08 5.92
CA MET A 186 -10.92 -13.07 4.78
C MET A 186 -10.35 -14.48 4.52
N PRO A 187 -10.27 -14.94 3.25
CA PRO A 187 -9.75 -16.25 2.92
C PRO A 187 -8.30 -16.38 3.37
N LEU A 188 -7.99 -17.41 4.15
CA LEU A 188 -6.65 -17.61 4.67
C LEU A 188 -5.68 -18.14 3.61
N GLU A 189 -6.20 -18.89 2.64
CA GLU A 189 -5.49 -19.61 1.58
C GLU A 189 -6.42 -19.77 0.37
N GLY A 190 -5.87 -20.28 -0.74
CA GLY A 190 -6.57 -20.49 -2.00
C GLY A 190 -6.58 -19.27 -2.92
N SER A 191 -7.14 -19.46 -4.10
CA SER A 191 -7.26 -18.45 -5.16
C SER A 191 -8.62 -18.61 -5.82
N ALA A 192 -9.11 -17.57 -6.50
CA ALA A 192 -10.27 -17.70 -7.38
C ALA A 192 -9.99 -18.74 -8.50
N PRO A 193 -11.02 -19.43 -9.04
CA PRO A 193 -10.82 -20.53 -10.01
C PRO A 193 -9.95 -20.19 -11.21
N ASP A 194 -10.09 -18.98 -11.76
CA ASP A 194 -9.34 -18.52 -12.94
C ASP A 194 -8.16 -17.61 -12.60
N ALA A 195 -7.79 -17.50 -11.32
CA ALA A 195 -6.69 -16.67 -10.90
C ALA A 195 -5.35 -17.25 -11.40
N PRO A 196 -4.46 -16.41 -11.96
CA PRO A 196 -3.13 -16.86 -12.36
C PRO A 196 -2.34 -17.31 -11.12
N ARG A 197 -1.39 -18.22 -11.28
CA ARG A 197 -0.52 -18.63 -10.15
C ARG A 197 0.35 -17.46 -9.68
N PRO A 198 0.63 -17.30 -8.38
CA PRO A 198 1.50 -16.24 -7.89
C PRO A 198 2.86 -16.16 -8.59
N SER A 199 3.46 -17.31 -8.92
CA SER A 199 4.73 -17.39 -9.64
C SER A 199 4.72 -16.83 -11.08
N THR A 200 3.56 -16.38 -11.57
CA THR A 200 3.45 -15.69 -12.86
C THR A 200 3.77 -14.20 -12.78
N VAL A 201 3.76 -13.58 -11.59
CA VAL A 201 4.07 -12.15 -11.45
C VAL A 201 5.51 -11.80 -11.85
N VAL A 202 6.42 -12.76 -11.83
CA VAL A 202 7.82 -12.56 -12.26
C VAL A 202 8.03 -12.75 -13.76
N LYS A 203 6.96 -13.07 -14.52
CA LYS A 203 7.00 -13.29 -15.97
C LYS A 203 6.45 -12.07 -16.68
N ALA A 204 7.30 -11.31 -17.36
CA ALA A 204 6.92 -10.07 -18.06
C ALA A 204 5.69 -10.24 -18.96
N ALA A 205 5.64 -11.28 -19.79
CA ALA A 205 4.49 -11.53 -20.67
C ALA A 205 3.17 -11.77 -19.91
N SER A 206 3.21 -12.41 -18.74
CA SER A 206 2.03 -12.58 -17.89
C SER A 206 1.65 -11.26 -17.23
N VAL A 207 2.63 -10.47 -16.79
CA VAL A 207 2.39 -9.13 -16.25
C VAL A 207 1.70 -8.25 -17.28
N ASP A 208 2.19 -8.21 -18.52
CA ASP A 208 1.57 -7.43 -19.58
C ASP A 208 0.14 -7.87 -19.91
N LEU A 209 -0.16 -9.17 -19.78
CA LEU A 209 -1.51 -9.69 -19.97
C LEU A 209 -2.49 -9.23 -18.88
N TYR A 210 -2.06 -9.16 -17.62
CA TYR A 210 -2.95 -8.92 -16.47
C TYR A 210 -2.90 -7.49 -15.91
N ARG A 211 -1.89 -6.68 -16.26
CA ARG A 211 -1.66 -5.35 -15.67
C ARG A 211 -2.77 -4.33 -15.93
N GLU A 212 -3.63 -4.57 -16.92
CA GLU A 212 -4.81 -3.75 -17.20
C GLU A 212 -6.04 -4.14 -16.37
N SER A 213 -6.10 -5.38 -15.88
CA SER A 213 -7.28 -5.94 -15.20
C SER A 213 -7.09 -6.22 -13.71
N ASN A 214 -5.85 -6.14 -13.20
CA ASN A 214 -5.54 -6.44 -11.81
C ASN A 214 -4.49 -5.47 -11.24
N MET A 215 -4.74 -4.90 -10.06
CA MET A 215 -3.87 -3.89 -9.47
C MET A 215 -2.49 -4.40 -9.05
N TYR A 216 -2.37 -5.67 -8.66
CA TYR A 216 -1.10 -6.29 -8.27
C TYR A 216 -0.20 -6.37 -9.50
N PHE A 217 -0.71 -6.95 -10.60
CA PHE A 217 0.00 -6.99 -11.88
C PHE A 217 0.23 -5.59 -12.45
N SER A 218 -0.69 -4.64 -12.21
CA SER A 218 -0.52 -3.24 -12.60
C SER A 218 0.68 -2.58 -11.90
N ALA A 219 0.88 -2.84 -10.60
CA ALA A 219 2.02 -2.34 -9.85
C ALA A 219 3.33 -3.02 -10.27
N ILE A 220 3.33 -4.34 -10.46
CA ILE A 220 4.49 -5.07 -11.01
C ILE A 220 4.85 -4.57 -12.42
N GLY A 221 3.85 -4.31 -13.25
CA GLY A 221 4.06 -3.73 -14.58
C GLY A 221 4.74 -2.38 -14.50
N PHE A 222 4.34 -1.53 -13.56
CA PHE A 222 5.00 -0.25 -13.33
C PHE A 222 6.46 -0.42 -12.88
N ILE A 223 6.76 -1.39 -12.01
CA ILE A 223 8.16 -1.74 -11.65
C ILE A 223 8.96 -2.09 -12.90
N ASN A 224 8.42 -2.95 -13.78
CA ASN A 224 9.10 -3.38 -15.00
C ASN A 224 9.34 -2.22 -15.99
N ASP A 225 8.49 -1.18 -15.95
CA ASP A 225 8.66 0.00 -16.80
C ASP A 225 9.80 0.91 -16.31
N VAL A 226 10.06 0.94 -14.99
CA VAL A 226 11.01 1.90 -14.37
C VAL A 226 12.32 1.26 -13.91
N LYS A 227 12.34 -0.05 -13.66
CA LYS A 227 13.53 -0.80 -13.23
C LYS A 227 13.98 -1.75 -14.33
N THR A 228 15.29 -1.81 -14.53
CA THR A 228 15.93 -2.73 -15.49
C THR A 228 16.73 -3.80 -14.76
N GLY A 229 16.79 -4.99 -15.34
CA GLY A 229 17.55 -6.13 -14.80
C GLY A 229 16.65 -7.27 -14.35
N PRO A 230 17.23 -8.34 -13.80
CA PRO A 230 16.45 -9.46 -13.27
C PRO A 230 15.57 -9.02 -12.09
N PHE A 231 14.29 -9.43 -12.11
CA PHE A 231 13.31 -9.01 -11.09
C PHE A 231 13.74 -9.32 -9.64
N TRP A 232 14.41 -10.44 -9.42
CA TRP A 232 14.90 -10.85 -8.10
C TRP A 232 16.04 -9.96 -7.56
N GLU A 233 16.74 -9.21 -8.41
CA GLU A 233 17.81 -8.29 -7.97
C GLU A 233 17.25 -6.99 -7.43
N HIS A 234 16.22 -6.44 -8.07
CA HIS A 234 15.67 -5.12 -7.72
C HIS A 234 14.38 -5.17 -6.90
N SER A 235 13.74 -6.35 -6.81
CA SER A 235 12.47 -6.58 -6.10
C SER A 235 12.43 -7.96 -5.40
N PRO A 236 13.42 -8.30 -4.54
CA PRO A 236 13.53 -9.63 -3.93
C PRO A 236 12.35 -9.99 -3.04
N ILE A 237 11.74 -9.03 -2.31
CA ILE A 237 10.57 -9.34 -1.47
C ILE A 237 9.38 -9.80 -2.32
N LEU A 238 9.08 -9.09 -3.41
CA LEU A 238 8.03 -9.49 -4.34
C LEU A 238 8.36 -10.82 -5.04
N PHE A 239 9.65 -11.05 -5.34
CA PHE A 239 10.11 -12.32 -5.89
C PHE A 239 9.86 -13.48 -4.91
N ASP A 240 10.21 -13.31 -3.63
CA ASP A 240 9.96 -14.31 -2.59
C ASP A 240 8.46 -14.57 -2.38
N VAL A 241 7.65 -13.51 -2.36
CA VAL A 241 6.19 -13.59 -2.26
C VAL A 241 5.60 -14.38 -3.44
N SER A 242 6.16 -14.25 -4.64
CA SER A 242 5.72 -15.02 -5.82
C SER A 242 5.90 -16.54 -5.66
N GLY A 243 6.76 -16.97 -4.73
CA GLY A 243 7.01 -18.38 -4.39
C GLY A 243 5.95 -19.00 -3.48
N ILE A 244 5.01 -18.23 -2.93
CA ILE A 244 3.96 -18.73 -2.04
C ILE A 244 2.98 -19.62 -2.82
N LYS A 245 2.85 -20.87 -2.38
CA LYS A 245 2.05 -21.91 -3.04
C LYS A 245 0.61 -21.99 -2.53
N ASP A 246 0.34 -21.44 -1.35
CA ASP A 246 -0.97 -21.49 -0.68
C ASP A 246 -2.02 -20.58 -1.34
N GLY A 247 -1.70 -19.94 -2.47
CA GLY A 247 -2.61 -19.09 -3.25
C GLY A 247 -2.69 -17.63 -2.80
N TRP A 248 -3.53 -16.86 -3.48
CA TRP A 248 -3.66 -15.41 -3.29
C TRP A 248 -4.26 -15.01 -1.95
N GLY A 249 -5.07 -15.86 -1.31
CA GLY A 249 -5.61 -15.61 0.04
C GLY A 249 -4.48 -15.49 1.07
N LYS A 250 -3.49 -16.38 0.97
CA LYS A 250 -2.30 -16.34 1.84
C LYS A 250 -1.45 -15.09 1.59
N ILE A 251 -1.28 -14.73 0.31
CA ILE A 251 -0.55 -13.52 -0.08
C ILE A 251 -1.26 -12.28 0.45
N ASN A 252 -2.56 -12.15 0.24
CA ASN A 252 -3.35 -11.00 0.68
C ASN A 252 -3.27 -10.82 2.21
N LYS A 253 -3.48 -11.90 2.97
CA LYS A 253 -3.29 -11.91 4.43
C LYS A 253 -1.87 -11.46 4.82
N GLY A 254 -0.85 -11.94 4.10
CA GLY A 254 0.53 -11.52 4.29
C GLY A 254 0.75 -10.03 4.02
N MET A 255 0.17 -9.52 2.93
CA MET A 255 0.24 -8.10 2.56
C MET A 255 -0.39 -7.22 3.64
N ILE A 256 -1.58 -7.57 4.15
CA ILE A 256 -2.22 -6.81 5.24
C ILE A 256 -1.35 -6.77 6.49
N LYS A 257 -0.79 -7.92 6.90
CA LYS A 257 0.12 -7.98 8.05
C LYS A 257 1.37 -7.13 7.85
N MET A 258 1.96 -7.19 6.65
CA MET A 258 3.15 -6.43 6.31
C MET A 258 2.84 -4.92 6.23
N PHE A 259 1.66 -4.52 5.74
CA PHE A 259 1.22 -3.11 5.77
C PHE A 259 1.13 -2.56 7.19
N ASN A 260 0.54 -3.32 8.11
CA ASN A 260 0.47 -2.92 9.51
C ASN A 260 1.86 -2.73 10.13
N ALA A 261 2.82 -3.60 9.80
CA ALA A 261 4.17 -3.56 10.36
C ALA A 261 5.07 -2.49 9.71
N GLU A 262 5.07 -2.40 8.38
CA GLU A 262 6.03 -1.59 7.62
C GLU A 262 5.48 -0.21 7.21
N VAL A 263 4.16 0.00 7.27
CA VAL A 263 3.53 1.31 7.04
C VAL A 263 2.99 1.86 8.35
N LEU A 264 1.93 1.27 8.90
CA LEU A 264 1.21 1.86 10.04
C LEU A 264 2.03 1.90 11.34
N SER A 265 2.88 0.91 11.58
CA SER A 265 3.74 0.84 12.78
C SER A 265 5.13 1.43 12.56
N LYS A 266 5.36 2.11 11.44
CA LYS A 266 6.68 2.62 11.05
C LYS A 266 6.73 4.13 11.23
N PHE A 267 7.34 4.59 12.33
CA PHE A 267 7.40 6.02 12.68
C PHE A 267 7.85 6.93 11.51
N PRO A 268 8.96 6.64 10.77
CA PRO A 268 9.34 7.48 9.63
C PRO A 268 8.26 7.65 8.54
N VAL A 269 7.36 6.69 8.41
CA VAL A 269 6.25 6.70 7.44
C VAL A 269 5.06 7.50 7.98
N VAL A 270 4.65 7.26 9.22
CA VAL A 270 3.44 7.85 9.81
C VAL A 270 3.66 9.15 10.59
N GLN A 271 4.90 9.58 10.81
CA GLN A 271 5.23 10.82 11.55
C GLN A 271 4.60 12.10 10.96
N HIS A 272 4.18 12.06 9.69
CA HIS A 272 3.54 13.18 8.98
C HIS A 272 2.03 12.97 8.78
N PHE A 273 1.46 11.89 9.31
CA PHE A 273 0.02 11.64 9.22
C PHE A 273 -0.71 12.60 10.18
N PRO A 274 -1.57 13.51 9.66
CA PRO A 274 -2.29 14.44 10.52
C PRO A 274 -3.43 13.72 11.26
N PHE A 275 -3.79 14.24 12.43
CA PHE A 275 -4.92 13.78 13.23
C PHE A 275 -5.89 14.94 13.44
N GLY A 276 -7.18 14.62 13.41
CA GLY A 276 -8.26 15.56 13.62
C GLY A 276 -9.43 14.87 14.30
N SER A 277 -10.65 15.26 13.98
CA SER A 277 -11.85 14.66 14.58
C SER A 277 -12.30 13.39 13.87
N LEU A 278 -12.04 13.27 12.56
CA LEU A 278 -12.39 12.08 11.78
C LEU A 278 -11.38 10.96 12.05
N PHE A 279 -10.10 11.29 12.22
CA PHE A 279 -9.11 10.36 12.74
C PHE A 279 -8.45 10.96 13.98
N SER A 280 -9.04 10.70 15.15
CA SER A 280 -8.56 11.25 16.40
C SER A 280 -7.32 10.54 16.93
N TRP A 281 -6.48 11.30 17.63
CA TRP A 281 -5.34 10.80 18.39
C TRP A 281 -5.75 10.47 19.84
N ASP A 282 -6.93 9.86 19.99
CA ASP A 282 -7.40 9.38 21.28
C ASP A 282 -7.01 7.92 21.48
N ALA A 283 -6.81 7.52 22.74
CA ALA A 283 -6.60 6.12 23.06
C ALA A 283 -7.89 5.34 22.77
N ASP A 284 -7.83 4.43 21.81
CA ASP A 284 -8.93 3.50 21.56
C ASP A 284 -8.97 2.47 22.72
N PRO A 285 -10.05 2.44 23.51
CA PRO A 285 -10.18 1.54 24.66
C PRO A 285 -10.21 0.06 24.26
N GLU A 286 -10.58 -0.23 23.01
CA GLU A 286 -10.62 -1.59 22.46
C GLU A 286 -9.34 -1.94 21.68
N ALA A 287 -8.36 -1.02 21.59
CA ALA A 287 -7.12 -1.29 20.91
C ALA A 287 -6.34 -2.40 21.62
N THR A 288 -6.02 -3.45 20.85
CA THR A 288 -5.14 -4.51 21.33
C THR A 288 -3.74 -3.94 21.55
N THR A 289 -3.20 -4.10 22.75
CA THR A 289 -1.84 -3.65 23.10
C THR A 289 -0.85 -4.21 22.07
N PRO A 290 -0.11 -3.37 21.31
CA PRO A 290 0.83 -3.85 20.31
C PRO A 290 1.88 -4.75 20.97
N ALA A 291 2.12 -5.95 20.41
CA ALA A 291 3.28 -6.75 20.81
C ALA A 291 4.54 -5.90 20.56
N GLY A 292 5.34 -5.68 21.60
CA GLY A 292 6.46 -4.72 21.56
C GLY A 292 7.36 -4.91 20.35
N SER A 293 7.34 -3.93 19.45
CA SER A 293 8.32 -3.81 18.37
C SER A 293 9.65 -3.36 18.98
N VAL A 294 10.72 -4.09 18.70
CA VAL A 294 12.09 -3.81 19.17
C VAL A 294 12.56 -2.38 18.79
N HIS A 295 11.90 -1.74 17.81
CA HIS A 295 12.21 -0.37 17.39
C HIS A 295 11.65 0.74 18.30
N LEU A 296 10.62 0.49 19.12
CA LEU A 296 10.08 1.49 20.05
C LEU A 296 11.00 1.70 21.27
N VAL A 297 11.87 0.74 21.57
CA VAL A 297 12.77 0.80 22.73
C VAL A 297 13.98 1.71 22.49
N ALA A 298 14.29 2.02 21.22
CA ALA A 298 15.49 2.77 20.85
C ALA A 298 15.31 4.31 20.88
N HIS A 299 14.09 4.83 21.03
CA HIS A 299 13.84 6.28 21.11
C HIS A 299 12.95 6.61 22.32
N GLY A 300 13.60 6.86 23.46
CA GLY A 300 13.11 7.79 24.47
C GLY A 300 12.40 7.21 25.68
N ASN A 301 13.16 6.75 26.68
CA ASN A 301 12.73 6.80 28.08
C ASN A 301 13.63 7.77 28.84
N SER A 302 13.37 9.06 28.69
CA SER A 302 13.98 10.11 29.52
C SER A 302 12.87 10.96 30.14
N THR A 303 12.13 10.37 31.08
CA THR A 303 11.35 11.12 32.06
C THR A 303 12.20 11.37 33.29
N ALA A 304 12.30 12.65 33.62
CA ALA A 304 13.11 13.22 34.68
C ALA A 304 12.78 12.66 36.08
N ALA A 305 13.83 12.41 36.86
CA ALA A 305 13.78 12.47 38.31
C ALA A 305 14.92 13.40 38.78
N SER A 306 14.51 14.47 39.44
CA SER A 306 15.31 15.52 40.05
C SER A 306 16.18 15.01 41.20
N GLY A 307 17.48 15.28 41.12
CA GLY A 307 18.42 15.15 42.24
C GLY A 307 19.82 15.63 41.84
N ALA A 308 20.32 16.69 42.48
CA ALA A 308 21.69 17.18 42.36
C ALA A 308 22.21 17.51 43.77
N PRO A 309 23.53 17.65 44.01
CA PRO A 309 24.70 17.05 43.33
C PRO A 309 25.74 16.47 44.32
N ALA A 310 26.76 15.77 43.84
CA ALA A 310 28.07 15.69 44.51
C ALA A 310 29.22 15.55 43.49
N ALA A 311 30.31 16.24 43.78
CA ALA A 311 31.43 16.57 42.91
C ALA A 311 32.40 15.41 42.62
N GLY A 312 33.05 15.45 41.46
CA GLY A 312 34.19 14.60 41.11
C GLY A 312 34.79 14.95 39.75
N SER A 313 36.03 15.45 39.76
CA SER A 313 36.83 15.98 38.65
C SER A 313 37.47 14.92 37.74
N GLY A 314 37.54 15.17 36.42
CA GLY A 314 38.42 14.45 35.46
C GLY A 314 38.17 14.83 33.98
N PRO A 315 39.18 14.84 33.10
CA PRO A 315 39.24 15.77 31.95
C PRO A 315 38.50 15.33 30.69
N ARG A 316 38.06 16.34 29.92
CA ARG A 316 37.46 16.25 28.59
C ARG A 316 38.44 15.69 27.55
N THR A 317 38.02 14.65 26.82
CA THR A 317 38.57 14.26 25.51
C THR A 317 37.42 14.07 24.52
N GLY A 318 37.65 14.50 23.28
CA GLY A 318 36.64 14.88 22.29
C GLY A 318 35.70 13.79 21.77
N THR A 319 34.60 14.28 21.21
CA THR A 319 33.53 13.58 20.50
C THR A 319 34.08 12.81 19.29
N ALA A 320 34.03 11.48 19.33
CA ALA A 320 34.13 10.61 18.16
C ALA A 320 32.92 9.66 18.14
N ALA A 321 32.29 9.54 16.97
CA ALA A 321 31.06 8.78 16.80
C ALA A 321 31.28 7.24 16.83
N PRO A 322 30.29 6.43 17.24
CA PRO A 322 30.49 5.04 17.67
C PRO A 322 30.79 4.02 16.56
N TRP A 323 30.88 4.44 15.30
CA TRP A 323 31.09 3.55 14.15
C TRP A 323 32.57 3.40 13.75
N ALA A 324 33.48 4.12 14.42
CA ALA A 324 34.90 4.10 14.12
C ALA A 324 35.68 3.10 14.99
N GLN A 325 35.30 1.83 15.01
CA GLN A 325 36.17 0.71 15.45
C GLN A 325 35.53 -0.66 15.17
N ALA A 326 35.55 -1.07 13.90
CA ALA A 326 35.29 -2.45 13.51
C ALA A 326 36.30 -2.89 12.44
N THR A 327 37.59 -2.89 12.79
CA THR A 327 38.59 -3.68 12.06
C THR A 327 39.71 -4.06 13.01
N GLN A 328 39.47 -5.08 13.84
CA GLN A 328 40.54 -5.83 14.49
C GLN A 328 40.00 -7.21 14.88
N MET A 329 40.49 -8.24 14.19
CA MET A 329 40.30 -9.64 14.54
C MET A 329 41.43 -10.08 15.49
N PRO A 330 41.11 -10.76 16.60
CA PRO A 330 41.98 -11.82 17.13
C PRO A 330 41.17 -13.12 17.20
N GLY A 331 41.65 -14.25 16.70
CA GLY A 331 42.80 -14.96 17.24
C GLY A 331 42.29 -16.11 18.12
N VAL A 332 42.35 -17.33 17.59
CA VAL A 332 41.77 -18.56 18.16
C VAL A 332 42.44 -18.95 19.48
N ALA A 333 41.65 -19.25 20.52
CA ALA A 333 42.10 -19.99 21.70
C ALA A 333 41.04 -21.00 22.14
N ALA A 334 41.48 -22.22 22.46
CA ALA A 334 40.66 -23.40 22.70
C ALA A 334 40.23 -23.54 24.17
N GLY A 335 39.00 -24.01 24.38
CA GLY A 335 38.57 -24.69 25.62
C GLY A 335 37.74 -23.87 26.61
N VAL A 336 36.45 -23.63 26.32
CA VAL A 336 35.39 -23.35 27.33
C VAL A 336 34.03 -23.87 26.78
N PRO A 337 33.13 -24.48 27.58
CA PRO A 337 31.89 -25.10 27.10
C PRO A 337 30.77 -24.09 26.79
N SER A 338 29.88 -24.50 25.89
CA SER A 338 28.77 -23.74 25.30
C SER A 338 27.65 -23.39 26.30
N GLY A 339 27.36 -22.10 26.47
CA GLY A 339 26.15 -21.54 27.09
C GLY A 339 25.34 -20.72 26.08
N PRO A 340 24.03 -20.48 26.29
CA PRO A 340 23.08 -20.32 25.19
C PRO A 340 23.24 -18.98 24.47
N GLY A 341 23.78 -19.04 23.27
CA GLY A 341 23.76 -17.95 22.31
C GLY A 341 22.36 -17.76 21.75
N ILE A 342 21.94 -16.50 21.69
CA ILE A 342 20.70 -15.99 21.11
C ILE A 342 20.64 -16.38 19.62
N PRO A 343 19.62 -17.14 19.17
CA PRO A 343 19.32 -17.28 17.74
C PRO A 343 18.19 -16.33 17.36
N TYR A 344 18.49 -15.29 16.57
CA TYR A 344 17.43 -14.55 15.88
C TYR A 344 16.81 -15.43 14.79
N SER A 345 15.48 -15.45 14.80
CA SER A 345 14.62 -16.45 14.20
C SER A 345 14.68 -16.42 12.67
N ARG A 346 15.06 -17.55 12.07
CA ARG A 346 14.58 -17.96 10.75
C ARG A 346 13.06 -18.16 10.84
N ALA A 347 12.34 -17.78 9.78
CA ALA A 347 10.93 -18.10 9.61
C ALA A 347 10.68 -19.62 9.79
N PRO A 348 9.67 -20.06 10.56
CA PRO A 348 9.59 -21.41 11.10
C PRO A 348 9.09 -22.50 10.13
N TRP A 349 9.18 -22.27 8.81
CA TRP A 349 8.70 -23.24 7.81
C TRP A 349 9.80 -23.78 6.88
N ALA A 350 11.06 -23.42 7.11
CA ALA A 350 12.19 -23.91 6.33
C ALA A 350 13.04 -24.91 7.14
N GLY A 351 12.77 -26.21 6.95
CA GLY A 351 13.72 -27.25 7.39
C GLY A 351 13.21 -28.69 7.35
N THR A 352 13.33 -29.34 6.20
CA THR A 352 13.92 -30.70 6.10
C THR A 352 14.61 -30.81 4.72
N GLY A 353 15.88 -31.21 4.74
CA GLY A 353 16.73 -31.24 3.55
C GLY A 353 16.45 -32.42 2.63
N SER A 354 16.73 -32.23 1.33
CA SER A 354 17.07 -33.29 0.39
C SER A 354 17.53 -32.69 -0.94
N SER A 355 18.77 -33.02 -1.32
CA SER A 355 19.41 -33.03 -2.66
C SER A 355 18.92 -32.04 -3.76
N GLY A 356 19.86 -31.24 -4.28
CA GLY A 356 19.65 -30.38 -5.44
C GLY A 356 19.21 -31.15 -6.69
N PRO A 357 18.36 -30.57 -7.57
CA PRO A 357 17.87 -31.29 -8.72
C PRO A 357 18.82 -31.18 -9.93
N THR A 358 19.29 -32.34 -10.38
CA THR A 358 19.73 -32.63 -11.74
C THR A 358 18.60 -32.42 -12.74
N MET A 359 18.93 -31.97 -13.95
CA MET A 359 17.96 -31.74 -15.03
C MET A 359 17.29 -33.03 -15.52
N PRO A 360 15.96 -33.08 -15.70
CA PRO A 360 15.31 -34.10 -16.51
C PRO A 360 15.21 -33.64 -17.96
N ARG A 361 15.86 -34.40 -18.84
CA ARG A 361 15.67 -34.43 -20.28
C ARG A 361 14.46 -35.33 -20.56
N GLY A 362 13.35 -34.78 -21.07
CA GLY A 362 12.21 -35.58 -21.53
C GLY A 362 10.89 -34.81 -21.52
N GLY A 363 10.42 -34.43 -22.71
CA GLY A 363 9.11 -33.80 -22.90
C GLY A 363 7.97 -34.80 -22.74
N VAL A 364 6.91 -34.38 -22.06
CA VAL A 364 5.60 -35.03 -22.08
C VAL A 364 4.70 -34.19 -23.02
N PRO A 365 3.92 -34.81 -23.94
CA PRO A 365 3.08 -34.06 -24.87
C PRO A 365 2.00 -33.27 -24.14
N ASP A 366 1.83 -32.02 -24.56
CA ASP A 366 0.75 -31.13 -24.16
C ASP A 366 -0.59 -31.70 -24.67
N THR A 367 -1.36 -32.35 -23.79
CA THR A 367 -2.72 -32.82 -24.08
C THR A 367 -3.79 -31.95 -23.43
N GLY A 368 -3.44 -30.70 -23.05
CA GLY A 368 -4.41 -29.70 -22.63
C GLY A 368 -5.01 -28.97 -23.83
N PRO A 369 -6.27 -28.52 -23.79
CA PRO A 369 -6.78 -27.62 -24.81
C PRO A 369 -5.95 -26.33 -24.82
N ALA A 370 -5.65 -25.82 -26.02
CA ALA A 370 -4.92 -24.58 -26.19
C ALA A 370 -5.62 -23.43 -25.44
N PRO A 371 -4.87 -22.51 -24.80
CA PRO A 371 -5.46 -21.37 -24.11
C PRO A 371 -6.26 -20.52 -25.12
N PRO A 372 -7.41 -19.94 -24.71
CA PRO A 372 -8.22 -19.13 -25.60
C PRO A 372 -7.43 -17.90 -26.05
N THR A 373 -7.44 -17.64 -27.36
CA THR A 373 -6.73 -16.53 -28.00
C THR A 373 -7.46 -15.19 -27.88
N VAL A 374 -8.70 -15.20 -27.40
CA VAL A 374 -9.55 -14.01 -27.22
C VAL A 374 -10.43 -14.19 -25.99
N PHE A 375 -10.33 -13.28 -25.03
CA PHE A 375 -11.33 -13.09 -23.98
C PHE A 375 -12.28 -11.96 -24.38
N PRO A 376 -13.57 -12.03 -24.05
CA PRO A 376 -14.49 -10.92 -24.26
C PRO A 376 -14.00 -9.68 -23.51
N ARG A 377 -13.55 -8.67 -24.26
CA ARG A 377 -13.15 -7.37 -23.73
C ARG A 377 -14.40 -6.63 -23.26
N GLY A 378 -14.53 -6.45 -21.95
CA GLY A 378 -15.48 -5.51 -21.37
C GLY A 378 -15.07 -4.07 -21.69
N LYS A 379 -16.02 -3.13 -21.61
CA LYS A 379 -15.69 -1.70 -21.73
C LYS A 379 -14.77 -1.29 -20.58
N PRO A 380 -13.69 -0.51 -20.83
CA PRO A 380 -12.88 0.05 -19.77
C PRO A 380 -13.75 0.89 -18.83
N GLY A 381 -13.68 0.62 -17.51
CA GLY A 381 -14.37 1.42 -16.49
C GLY A 381 -15.78 0.94 -16.09
N THR A 382 -16.22 -0.26 -16.47
CA THR A 382 -17.49 -0.84 -15.97
C THR A 382 -17.29 -2.18 -15.29
N ALA A 383 -17.87 -2.37 -14.10
CA ALA A 383 -17.83 -3.60 -13.29
C ALA A 383 -18.60 -4.80 -13.90
N SER A 384 -19.05 -4.68 -15.15
CA SER A 384 -19.89 -5.64 -15.88
C SER A 384 -19.34 -7.07 -15.95
N ASN A 385 -18.03 -7.28 -15.76
CA ASN A 385 -17.43 -8.62 -15.77
C ASN A 385 -17.51 -9.37 -14.43
N GLN A 386 -17.95 -8.72 -13.34
CA GLN A 386 -18.26 -9.42 -12.07
C GLN A 386 -19.70 -9.97 -12.04
N PHE A 387 -20.61 -9.39 -12.83
CA PHE A 387 -22.02 -9.78 -12.86
C PHE A 387 -22.31 -11.08 -13.62
N ALA A 388 -21.34 -11.63 -14.39
CA ALA A 388 -21.56 -12.85 -15.16
C ALA A 388 -21.45 -14.15 -14.33
N VAL A 389 -21.11 -14.08 -13.03
CA VAL A 389 -20.81 -15.25 -12.19
C VAL A 389 -21.99 -15.70 -11.32
N THR A 390 -23.16 -15.04 -11.41
CA THR A 390 -24.32 -15.34 -10.53
C THR A 390 -25.43 -16.19 -11.15
N LYS A 391 -25.19 -16.91 -12.25
CA LYS A 391 -26.08 -18.02 -12.65
C LYS A 391 -25.39 -19.37 -12.46
N ALA A 392 -25.70 -20.02 -11.35
CA ALA A 392 -25.40 -21.44 -11.17
C ALA A 392 -26.12 -22.27 -12.26
N PRO A 393 -25.47 -23.27 -12.88
CA PRO A 393 -25.96 -23.97 -14.07
C PRO A 393 -27.17 -24.91 -13.86
N TRP A 394 -27.87 -24.80 -12.72
CA TRP A 394 -29.03 -25.63 -12.38
C TRP A 394 -30.28 -24.84 -11.99
N ALA A 395 -30.25 -23.50 -12.04
CA ALA A 395 -31.45 -22.70 -11.91
C ALA A 395 -32.28 -22.81 -13.21
N LYS A 396 -33.37 -23.58 -13.18
CA LYS A 396 -34.44 -23.53 -14.19
C LYS A 396 -35.34 -22.32 -13.93
N ASP A 397 -35.84 -21.78 -15.04
CA ASP A 397 -36.47 -20.47 -15.26
C ASP A 397 -37.44 -19.95 -14.20
#